data_AF-A0A438JJM3-F1
#
_entry.id   AF-A0A438JJM3-F1
#
_cell.length_a   1.000
_cell.length_b   1.000
_cell.length_c   1.000
_cell.angle_alpha   90.00
_cell.angle_beta   90.00
_cell.angle_gamma   90.00
#
_symmetry.space_group_name_H-M   'P 1'
#
loop_
_entity.id
_entity.type
_entity.pdbx_description
1 polymer ?
#
loop_
_entity_poly.entity_id
_entity_poly.type
_entity_poly.pdbx_seq_one_letter_code
_entity_poly.pdbx_strand_id
1 'polypeptide(L)'
;MLHVLCYNNEMENELFVLFLCVQIGEISRPIILDWVIAQHGRILEWTGRAFDLEDWEPLSSQQRQAVSVVEVFRIVEETVDQFFGLNLPMDITHLQALLSVIFHSLDTYLQKVISELVEKSYLFPSTPSLTRYKEMVIPIAKKKLVESTPLDEKVNNKLNELTISKLCVRLNTLQYIQKQMRTLEDGIRKSWALVRPSANQRWTKEESLENLEESSMMSSESIDELFSTTFNIIRDTATDAINKICDFIGELISSSILVICILLTH
;
A
#
# COMPACT_ATOMS: atom_id res chain seq x y z
N MET A 1 45.55 41.24 14.37
CA MET A 1 45.14 42.13 13.27
C MET A 1 44.31 41.33 12.27
N LEU A 2 43.11 40.93 12.68
CA LEU A 2 42.20 40.07 11.91
C LEU A 2 40.75 40.48 12.23
N HIS A 3 40.52 41.79 12.31
CA HIS A 3 39.24 42.38 12.72
C HIS A 3 38.76 43.49 11.76
N VAL A 4 39.27 43.52 10.52
CA VAL A 4 38.98 44.57 9.53
C VAL A 4 38.71 44.01 8.12
N LEU A 5 37.97 42.91 8.00
CA LEU A 5 37.38 42.47 6.71
C LEU A 5 35.93 41.97 6.86
N CYS A 6 35.18 42.53 7.81
CA CYS A 6 33.77 42.19 8.07
C CYS A 6 32.76 43.08 7.33
N TYR A 7 33.12 43.70 6.19
CA TYR A 7 32.16 44.56 5.48
C TYR A 7 31.95 44.25 3.99
N ASN A 8 32.50 43.14 3.47
CA ASN A 8 32.28 42.72 2.07
C ASN A 8 32.10 41.19 1.88
N ASN A 9 31.79 40.43 2.94
CA ASN A 9 32.01 38.97 2.96
C ASN A 9 30.75 38.07 3.06
N GLU A 10 29.55 38.62 2.98
CA GLU A 10 28.32 37.80 2.95
C GLU A 10 28.13 37.09 1.60
N MET A 11 28.44 37.76 0.49
CA MET A 11 28.27 37.21 -0.86
C MET A 11 29.29 36.12 -1.19
N GLU A 12 30.56 36.23 -0.78
CA GLU A 12 31.57 35.20 -1.06
C GLU A 12 31.34 33.92 -0.25
N ASN A 13 30.84 34.03 0.99
CA ASN A 13 30.44 32.88 1.80
C ASN A 13 29.22 32.16 1.23
N GLU A 14 28.20 32.90 0.77
CA GLU A 14 27.01 32.30 0.15
C GLU A 14 27.35 31.59 -1.17
N LEU A 15 28.23 32.16 -2.01
CA LEU A 15 28.75 31.52 -3.24
C LEU A 15 29.54 30.24 -2.93
N PHE A 16 30.37 30.25 -1.89
CA PHE A 16 31.14 29.08 -1.49
C PHE A 16 30.24 27.95 -0.95
N VAL A 17 29.22 28.28 -0.16
CA VAL A 17 28.22 27.34 0.33
C VAL A 17 27.40 26.75 -0.83
N LEU A 18 26.98 27.57 -1.80
CA LEU A 18 26.30 27.13 -3.01
C LEU A 18 27.17 26.16 -3.83
N PHE A 19 28.44 26.50 -4.05
CA PHE A 19 29.39 25.65 -4.77
C PHE A 19 29.57 24.29 -4.08
N LEU A 20 29.74 24.29 -2.75
CA LEU A 20 29.80 23.07 -1.95
C LEU A 20 28.51 22.24 -2.05
N CYS A 21 27.34 22.87 -1.99
CA CYS A 21 26.05 22.18 -2.12
C CYS A 21 25.88 21.51 -3.50
N VAL A 22 26.30 22.16 -4.59
CA VAL A 22 26.27 21.57 -5.93
C VAL A 22 27.22 20.38 -6.01
N GLN A 23 28.46 20.54 -5.54
CA GLN A 23 29.45 19.47 -5.60
C GLN A 23 29.08 18.27 -4.71
N ILE A 24 28.52 18.52 -3.53
CA ILE A 24 27.98 17.47 -2.66
C ILE A 24 26.79 16.78 -3.34
N GLY A 25 25.88 17.55 -3.96
CA GLY A 25 24.71 17.02 -4.66
C GLY A 25 25.07 16.07 -5.82
N GLU A 26 26.09 16.41 -6.61
CA GLU A 26 26.57 15.55 -7.71
C GLU A 26 27.14 14.23 -7.21
N ILE A 27 27.87 14.25 -6.09
CA ILE A 27 28.48 13.05 -5.50
C ILE A 27 27.44 12.23 -4.73
N SER A 28 26.50 12.87 -4.04
CA SER A 28 25.51 12.22 -3.17
C SER A 28 24.39 11.56 -3.95
N ARG A 29 24.04 12.07 -5.15
CA ARG A 29 22.95 11.54 -5.98
C ARG A 29 22.96 10.01 -6.15
N PRO A 30 24.03 9.37 -6.67
CA PRO A 30 24.06 7.92 -6.80
C PRO A 30 23.99 7.20 -5.45
N ILE A 31 24.58 7.77 -4.40
CA ILE A 31 24.60 7.18 -3.05
C ILE A 31 23.19 7.13 -2.45
N ILE A 32 22.38 8.18 -2.63
CA ILE A 32 21.00 8.22 -2.15
C ILE A 32 20.16 7.17 -2.90
N LEU A 33 20.34 7.06 -4.22
CA LEU A 33 19.62 6.06 -5.01
C LEU A 33 20.00 4.62 -4.64
N ASP A 34 21.30 4.35 -4.46
CA ASP A 34 21.78 3.03 -4.00
C ASP A 34 21.23 2.68 -2.61
N TRP A 35 21.13 3.68 -1.72
CA TRP A 35 20.50 3.50 -0.41
C TRP A 35 19.01 3.14 -0.56
N VAL A 36 18.25 3.86 -1.39
CA VAL A 36 16.82 3.57 -1.63
C VAL A 36 16.64 2.16 -2.21
N ILE A 37 17.48 1.76 -3.16
CA ILE A 37 17.46 0.41 -3.75
C ILE A 37 17.72 -0.65 -2.68
N ALA A 38 18.67 -0.42 -1.78
CA ALA A 38 18.96 -1.33 -0.68
C ALA A 38 17.78 -1.44 0.31
N GLN A 39 17.05 -0.35 0.56
CA GLN A 39 15.84 -0.38 1.39
C GLN A 39 14.69 -1.13 0.71
N HIS A 40 14.53 -0.98 -0.60
CA HIS A 40 13.45 -1.60 -1.35
C HIS A 40 13.35 -3.11 -1.12
N GLY A 41 14.46 -3.83 -1.31
CA GLY A 41 14.49 -5.28 -1.12
C GLY A 41 14.17 -5.71 0.31
N ARG A 42 14.68 -4.98 1.31
CA ARG A 42 14.46 -5.27 2.72
C ARG A 42 13.00 -5.09 3.13
N ILE A 43 12.39 -3.99 2.70
CA ILE A 43 11.00 -3.68 3.03
C ILE A 43 10.06 -4.68 2.38
N LEU A 44 10.30 -5.07 1.12
CA LEU A 44 9.49 -6.09 0.46
C LEU A 44 9.57 -7.45 1.17
N GLU A 45 10.77 -7.88 1.57
CA GLU A 45 10.94 -9.12 2.35
C GLU A 45 10.19 -9.04 3.69
N TRP A 46 10.33 -7.93 4.41
CA TRP A 46 9.67 -7.70 5.68
C TRP A 46 8.15 -7.68 5.56
N THR A 47 7.60 -6.96 4.58
CA THR A 47 6.17 -6.96 4.27
C THR A 47 5.68 -8.37 3.97
N GLY A 48 6.46 -9.12 3.19
CA GLY A 48 6.17 -10.50 2.86
C GLY A 48 6.02 -11.35 4.13
N ARG A 49 7.04 -11.31 4.99
CA ARG A 49 7.09 -12.08 6.24
C ARG A 49 6.04 -11.65 7.26
N ALA A 50 5.80 -10.35 7.40
CA ALA A 50 4.79 -9.83 8.32
C ALA A 50 3.40 -10.33 7.95
N PHE A 51 3.09 -10.40 6.65
CA PHE A 51 1.85 -10.98 6.16
C PHE A 51 1.80 -12.50 6.41
N ASP A 52 2.88 -13.23 6.11
CA ASP A 52 2.89 -14.70 6.21
C ASP A 52 2.78 -15.21 7.66
N LEU A 53 3.06 -14.36 8.65
CA LEU A 53 2.91 -14.63 10.09
C LEU A 53 1.56 -14.17 10.66
N GLU A 54 0.66 -13.63 9.84
CA GLU A 54 -0.59 -13.03 10.30
C GLU A 54 -1.67 -14.09 10.55
N ASP A 55 -2.26 -14.06 11.75
CA ASP A 55 -3.36 -14.94 12.14
C ASP A 55 -4.75 -14.33 11.86
N TRP A 56 -4.79 -13.04 11.50
CA TRP A 56 -6.00 -12.23 11.26
C TRP A 56 -6.87 -12.02 12.50
N GLU A 57 -6.22 -11.90 13.65
CA GLU A 57 -6.84 -11.49 14.90
C GLU A 57 -6.73 -9.97 15.08
N PRO A 58 -7.71 -9.31 15.73
CA PRO A 58 -7.64 -7.88 15.96
C PRO A 58 -6.48 -7.54 16.90
N LEU A 59 -5.71 -6.50 16.58
CA LEU A 59 -4.60 -6.01 17.40
C LEU A 59 -5.02 -5.73 18.86
N SER A 60 -6.21 -5.16 19.06
CA SER A 60 -6.83 -5.02 20.38
C SER A 60 -8.35 -4.79 20.26
N SER A 61 -9.05 -4.68 21.40
CA SER A 61 -10.47 -4.35 21.43
C SER A 61 -10.80 -2.98 20.80
N GLN A 62 -9.85 -2.04 20.88
CA GLN A 62 -9.96 -0.69 20.31
C GLN A 62 -9.39 -0.61 18.88
N GLN A 63 -8.34 -1.37 18.60
CA GLN A 63 -7.69 -1.42 17.30
C GLN A 63 -7.99 -2.75 16.61
N ARG A 64 -9.01 -2.74 15.75
CA ARG A 64 -9.56 -3.96 15.14
C ARG A 64 -8.91 -4.35 13.80
N GLN A 65 -7.83 -3.68 13.44
CA GLN A 65 -6.99 -4.02 12.30
C GLN A 65 -5.96 -5.10 12.67
N ALA A 66 -5.39 -5.72 11.64
CA ALA A 66 -4.32 -6.71 11.76
C ALA A 66 -3.04 -6.10 12.35
N VAL A 67 -2.18 -6.95 12.92
CA VAL A 67 -0.88 -6.51 13.48
C VAL A 67 0.09 -6.20 12.34
N SER A 68 0.11 -7.04 11.31
CA SER A 68 1.00 -6.93 10.15
C SER A 68 0.92 -5.58 9.45
N VAL A 69 -0.29 -5.02 9.23
CA VAL A 69 -0.43 -3.70 8.57
C VAL A 69 0.20 -2.57 9.38
N VAL A 70 0.11 -2.63 10.71
CA VAL A 70 0.69 -1.59 11.58
C VAL A 70 2.21 -1.63 11.49
N GLU A 71 2.78 -2.82 11.44
CA GLU A 71 4.23 -3.01 11.29
C GLU A 71 4.74 -2.56 9.90
N VAL A 72 3.98 -2.84 8.84
CA VAL A 72 4.31 -2.35 7.49
C VAL A 72 4.34 -0.83 7.45
N PHE A 73 3.34 -0.15 8.01
CA PHE A 73 3.35 1.32 8.10
C PHE A 73 4.50 1.82 8.98
N ARG A 74 4.79 1.16 10.11
CA ARG A 74 5.91 1.53 10.98
C ARG A 74 7.25 1.50 10.23
N ILE A 75 7.50 0.45 9.44
CA ILE A 75 8.73 0.31 8.65
C ILE A 75 8.79 1.36 7.53
N VAL A 76 7.66 1.63 6.87
CA VAL A 76 7.56 2.66 5.84
C VAL A 76 7.86 4.04 6.42
N GLU A 77 7.23 4.40 7.55
CA GLU A 77 7.47 5.65 8.25
C GLU A 77 8.93 5.78 8.72
N GLU A 78 9.50 4.72 9.29
CA GLU A 78 10.92 4.68 9.66
C GLU A 78 11.85 4.89 8.44
N THR A 79 11.51 4.33 7.29
CA THR A 79 12.28 4.51 6.05
C THR A 79 12.20 5.95 5.55
N VAL A 80 11.02 6.57 5.62
CA VAL A 80 10.81 7.97 5.29
C VAL A 80 11.67 8.85 6.21
N ASP A 81 11.63 8.60 7.51
CA ASP A 81 12.41 9.35 8.50
C ASP A 81 13.92 9.20 8.27
N GLN A 82 14.40 7.98 7.98
CA GLN A 82 15.80 7.73 7.66
C GLN A 82 16.23 8.43 6.37
N PHE A 83 15.39 8.38 5.32
CA PHE A 83 15.66 9.03 4.04
C PHE A 83 15.83 10.54 4.21
N PHE A 84 14.89 11.20 4.88
CA PHE A 84 14.97 12.63 5.17
C PHE A 84 16.06 12.99 6.20
N GLY A 85 16.39 12.06 7.10
CA GLY A 85 17.48 12.17 8.07
C GLY A 85 18.89 12.10 7.48
N LEU A 86 19.05 11.73 6.19
CA LEU A 86 20.35 11.75 5.51
C LEU A 86 20.95 13.16 5.44
N ASN A 87 20.11 14.22 5.50
CA ASN A 87 20.52 15.61 5.36
C ASN A 87 21.37 15.89 4.10
N LEU A 88 21.08 15.15 3.02
CA LEU A 88 21.74 15.29 1.72
C LEU A 88 20.87 16.12 0.76
N PRO A 89 21.46 16.81 -0.23
CA PRO A 89 20.70 17.45 -1.29
C PRO A 89 19.87 16.42 -2.07
N MET A 90 18.55 16.62 -2.14
CA MET A 90 17.62 15.75 -2.86
C MET A 90 16.90 16.51 -3.97
N ASP A 91 16.50 15.77 -4.99
CA ASP A 91 15.68 16.25 -6.11
C ASP A 91 14.50 15.29 -6.36
N ILE A 92 13.67 15.63 -7.35
CA ILE A 92 12.44 14.89 -7.65
C ILE A 92 12.70 13.40 -7.98
N THR A 93 13.87 13.06 -8.53
CA THR A 93 14.23 11.66 -8.83
C THR A 93 14.37 10.85 -7.54
N HIS A 94 14.97 11.43 -6.50
CA HIS A 94 15.10 10.77 -5.20
C HIS A 94 13.74 10.60 -4.52
N LEU A 95 12.87 11.62 -4.58
CA LEU A 95 11.50 11.53 -4.07
C LEU A 95 10.70 10.45 -4.81
N GLN A 96 10.79 10.41 -6.13
CA GLN A 96 10.14 9.37 -6.95
C GLN A 96 10.62 7.97 -6.57
N ALA A 97 11.92 7.79 -6.34
CA ALA A 97 12.48 6.51 -5.90
C ALA A 97 11.91 6.10 -4.53
N LEU A 98 11.85 7.02 -3.55
CA LEU A 98 11.22 6.76 -2.24
C LEU A 98 9.75 6.37 -2.40
N LEU A 99 8.97 7.14 -3.16
CA LEU A 99 7.55 6.88 -3.39
C LEU A 99 7.33 5.53 -4.08
N SER A 100 8.21 5.13 -4.99
CA SER A 100 8.18 3.80 -5.61
C SER A 100 8.38 2.68 -4.59
N VAL A 101 9.31 2.82 -3.64
CA VAL A 101 9.50 1.84 -2.56
C VAL A 101 8.26 1.70 -1.69
N ILE A 102 7.67 2.83 -1.29
CA ILE A 102 6.44 2.87 -0.51
C ILE A 102 5.30 2.21 -1.28
N PHE A 103 5.15 2.56 -2.56
CA PHE A 103 4.15 1.98 -3.44
C PHE A 103 4.27 0.47 -3.51
N HIS A 104 5.44 -0.06 -3.85
CA HIS A 104 5.64 -1.50 -3.99
C HIS A 104 5.43 -2.23 -2.67
N SER A 105 5.81 -1.64 -1.53
CA SER A 105 5.57 -2.24 -0.21
C SER A 105 4.07 -2.39 0.10
N LEU A 106 3.28 -1.33 -0.12
CA LEU A 106 1.85 -1.31 0.19
C LEU A 106 1.04 -2.10 -0.85
N ASP A 107 1.37 -1.98 -2.14
CA ASP A 107 0.74 -2.77 -3.19
C ASP A 107 0.98 -4.27 -2.96
N THR A 108 2.22 -4.69 -2.68
CA THR A 108 2.51 -6.10 -2.38
C THR A 108 1.65 -6.62 -1.22
N TYR A 109 1.50 -5.83 -0.15
CA TYR A 109 0.64 -6.19 0.97
C TYR A 109 -0.84 -6.32 0.53
N LEU A 110 -1.37 -5.35 -0.22
CA LEU A 110 -2.75 -5.37 -0.72
C LEU A 110 -3.00 -6.54 -1.67
N GLN A 111 -2.08 -6.83 -2.59
CA GLN A 111 -2.20 -7.96 -3.50
C GLN A 111 -2.25 -9.28 -2.74
N LYS A 112 -1.44 -9.44 -1.68
CA LYS A 112 -1.52 -10.61 -0.79
C LYS A 112 -2.90 -10.73 -0.13
N VAL A 113 -3.45 -9.65 0.45
CA VAL A 113 -4.82 -9.63 1.04
C VAL A 113 -5.87 -10.10 0.03
N ILE A 114 -5.81 -9.59 -1.21
CA ILE A 114 -6.75 -9.94 -2.27
C ILE A 114 -6.57 -11.39 -2.72
N SER A 115 -5.32 -11.85 -2.86
CA SER A 115 -5.00 -13.20 -3.32
C SER A 115 -5.50 -14.29 -2.36
N GLU A 116 -5.68 -13.97 -1.08
CA GLU A 116 -6.21 -14.88 -0.07
C GLU A 116 -7.73 -15.04 -0.13
N LEU A 117 -8.43 -14.32 -1.00
CA LEU A 117 -9.84 -14.59 -1.28
C LEU A 117 -9.99 -15.83 -2.18
N VAL A 118 -11.07 -16.57 -2.01
CA VAL A 118 -11.42 -17.74 -2.82
C VAL A 118 -12.43 -17.31 -3.89
N GLU A 119 -12.41 -17.95 -5.06
CA GLU A 119 -13.45 -17.70 -6.07
C GLU A 119 -14.85 -18.01 -5.52
N LYS A 120 -15.80 -17.16 -5.90
CA LYS A 120 -17.21 -17.21 -5.49
C LYS A 120 -17.89 -18.55 -5.83
N SER A 121 -17.43 -19.22 -6.88
CA SER A 121 -17.91 -20.53 -7.34
C SER A 121 -17.83 -21.62 -6.26
N TYR A 122 -16.88 -21.50 -5.32
CA TYR A 122 -16.67 -22.45 -4.24
C TYR A 122 -17.59 -22.25 -3.04
N LEU A 123 -18.38 -21.16 -2.99
CA LEU A 123 -19.32 -20.88 -1.89
C LEU A 123 -20.67 -21.59 -2.03
N PHE A 124 -20.97 -22.13 -3.21
CA PHE A 124 -22.24 -22.79 -3.51
C PHE A 124 -22.02 -24.28 -3.72
N PRO A 125 -22.91 -25.16 -3.21
CA PRO A 125 -22.86 -26.57 -3.57
C PRO A 125 -23.07 -26.72 -5.07
N SER A 126 -22.35 -27.66 -5.68
CA SER A 126 -22.51 -28.00 -7.09
C SER A 126 -23.97 -28.20 -7.43
N THR A 127 -24.46 -27.58 -8.51
CA THR A 127 -25.86 -27.68 -8.93
C THR A 127 -26.27 -29.16 -8.93
N PRO A 128 -27.27 -29.55 -8.11
CA PRO A 128 -27.68 -30.95 -8.05
C PRO A 128 -28.11 -31.38 -9.45
N SER A 129 -27.66 -32.56 -9.88
CA SER A 129 -28.01 -33.10 -11.20
C SER A 129 -29.53 -33.11 -11.33
N LEU A 130 -30.07 -32.56 -12.43
CA LEU A 130 -31.52 -32.49 -12.68
C LEU A 130 -32.13 -33.89 -12.63
N THR A 131 -32.66 -34.29 -11.48
CA THR A 131 -33.46 -35.50 -11.33
C THR A 131 -34.85 -35.19 -11.84
N ARG A 132 -35.10 -35.53 -13.11
CA ARG A 132 -36.47 -35.57 -13.65
C ARG A 132 -37.30 -36.51 -12.76
N TYR A 133 -38.30 -35.97 -12.06
CA TYR A 133 -39.30 -36.81 -11.39
C TYR A 133 -40.03 -37.62 -12.46
N LYS A 134 -39.78 -38.93 -12.47
CA LYS A 134 -40.59 -39.89 -13.21
C LYS A 134 -41.34 -40.68 -12.14
N GLU A 135 -42.63 -40.44 -12.03
CA GLU A 135 -43.51 -41.23 -11.19
C GLU A 135 -43.45 -42.70 -11.63
N MET A 136 -42.67 -43.54 -10.94
CA MET A 136 -42.68 -44.99 -11.13
C MET A 136 -42.39 -45.70 -9.80
N VAL A 137 -43.38 -46.50 -9.40
CA VAL A 137 -43.34 -47.70 -8.55
C VAL A 137 -41.92 -48.15 -8.21
N ILE A 138 -41.61 -48.19 -6.92
CA ILE A 138 -40.34 -48.63 -6.31
C ILE A 138 -39.81 -49.91 -6.98
N PRO A 139 -38.60 -49.89 -7.56
CA PRO A 139 -37.77 -51.08 -7.66
C PRO A 139 -36.50 -50.89 -6.83
N ILE A 140 -36.24 -51.88 -6.00
CA ILE A 140 -35.05 -52.02 -5.16
C ILE A 140 -33.76 -51.98 -6.03
N ALA A 141 -32.77 -51.26 -5.50
CA ALA A 141 -31.34 -51.26 -5.82
C ALA A 141 -30.89 -50.60 -7.15
N LYS A 142 -30.23 -49.44 -7.02
CA LYS A 142 -28.76 -49.32 -7.04
C LYS A 142 -28.41 -47.88 -6.64
N LYS A 143 -27.86 -47.70 -5.42
CA LYS A 143 -27.15 -46.47 -5.03
C LYS A 143 -26.00 -46.29 -6.03
N LYS A 144 -26.19 -45.45 -7.05
CA LYS A 144 -25.05 -44.83 -7.71
C LYS A 144 -24.49 -43.83 -6.69
N LEU A 145 -23.30 -44.16 -6.20
CA LEU A 145 -22.46 -43.28 -5.42
C LEU A 145 -22.48 -41.92 -6.12
N VAL A 146 -23.06 -40.93 -5.44
CA VAL A 146 -22.85 -39.52 -5.79
C VAL A 146 -21.35 -39.34 -5.62
N GLU A 147 -20.64 -39.32 -6.74
CA GLU A 147 -19.26 -38.87 -6.78
C GLU A 147 -19.34 -37.37 -6.53
N SER A 148 -19.41 -37.01 -5.25
CA SER A 148 -19.10 -35.66 -4.80
C SER A 148 -17.63 -35.49 -5.17
N THR A 149 -17.35 -34.88 -6.31
CA THR A 149 -15.98 -34.46 -6.64
C THR A 149 -15.49 -33.67 -5.43
N PRO A 150 -14.54 -34.20 -4.65
CA PRO A 150 -14.10 -33.51 -3.45
C PRO A 150 -13.53 -32.18 -3.91
N LEU A 151 -14.06 -31.08 -3.35
CA LEU A 151 -13.41 -29.79 -3.45
C LEU A 151 -11.93 -29.98 -3.10
N ASP A 152 -11.04 -29.40 -3.91
CA ASP A 152 -9.60 -29.48 -3.68
C ASP A 152 -9.30 -29.14 -2.22
N GLU A 153 -8.58 -30.01 -1.51
CA GLU A 153 -8.35 -29.91 -0.06
C GLU A 153 -7.75 -28.55 0.32
N LYS A 154 -6.97 -27.98 -0.61
CA LYS A 154 -6.41 -26.63 -0.52
C LYS A 154 -7.47 -25.52 -0.51
N VAL A 155 -8.52 -25.64 -1.32
CA VAL A 155 -9.63 -24.67 -1.38
C VAL A 155 -10.47 -24.75 -0.11
N ASN A 156 -10.73 -25.95 0.40
CA ASN A 156 -11.44 -26.13 1.66
C ASN A 156 -10.68 -25.56 2.87
N ASN A 157 -9.36 -25.76 2.94
CA ASN A 157 -8.53 -25.19 4.01
C ASN A 157 -8.57 -23.66 3.97
N LYS A 158 -8.46 -23.07 2.78
CA LYS A 158 -8.56 -21.62 2.58
C LYS A 158 -9.95 -21.08 2.94
N LEU A 159 -11.02 -21.80 2.64
CA LEU A 159 -12.38 -21.41 3.04
C LEU A 159 -12.57 -21.47 4.56
N ASN A 160 -12.00 -22.48 5.23
CA ASN A 160 -12.04 -22.59 6.69
C ASN A 160 -11.30 -21.43 7.39
N GLU A 161 -10.27 -20.87 6.76
CA GLU A 161 -9.56 -19.69 7.25
C GLU A 161 -10.33 -18.38 7.03
N LEU A 162 -11.28 -18.33 6.07
CA LEU A 162 -12.10 -17.15 5.76
C LEU A 162 -13.37 -17.06 6.63
N THR A 163 -13.19 -17.14 7.95
CA THR A 163 -14.31 -16.90 8.89
C THR A 163 -14.79 -15.44 8.83
N ILE A 164 -16.07 -15.19 9.16
CA ILE A 164 -16.63 -13.82 9.18
C ILE A 164 -15.78 -12.89 10.06
N SER A 165 -15.30 -13.36 11.21
CA SER A 165 -14.45 -12.57 12.11
C SER A 165 -13.16 -12.12 11.43
N LYS A 166 -12.44 -13.04 10.79
CA LYS A 166 -11.18 -12.74 10.07
C LYS A 166 -11.41 -11.83 8.87
N LEU A 167 -12.52 -12.02 8.14
CA LEU A 167 -12.93 -11.11 7.06
C LEU A 167 -13.22 -9.69 7.58
N CYS A 168 -13.83 -9.55 8.76
CA CYS A 168 -14.02 -8.24 9.40
C CYS A 168 -12.68 -7.59 9.79
N VAL A 169 -11.71 -8.36 10.29
CA VAL A 169 -10.35 -7.83 10.58
C VAL A 169 -9.66 -7.36 9.30
N ARG A 170 -9.80 -8.09 8.19
CA ARG A 170 -9.30 -7.66 6.86
C ARG A 170 -9.96 -6.36 6.39
N LEU A 171 -11.28 -6.22 6.54
CA LEU A 171 -11.98 -4.97 6.22
C LEU A 171 -11.48 -3.79 7.07
N ASN A 172 -11.35 -3.98 8.38
CA ASN A 172 -10.81 -2.95 9.28
C ASN A 172 -9.37 -2.58 8.89
N THR A 173 -8.59 -3.56 8.47
CA THR A 173 -7.22 -3.38 7.97
C THR A 173 -7.19 -2.51 6.72
N LEU A 174 -8.05 -2.77 5.74
CA LEU A 174 -8.13 -1.95 4.52
C LEU A 174 -8.60 -0.51 4.82
N GLN A 175 -9.54 -0.34 5.75
CA GLN A 175 -9.96 0.99 6.22
C GLN A 175 -8.82 1.71 6.95
N TYR A 176 -8.03 0.99 7.74
CA TYR A 176 -6.85 1.52 8.40
C TYR A 176 -5.81 2.00 7.37
N ILE A 177 -5.54 1.21 6.32
CA ILE A 177 -4.66 1.62 5.20
C ILE A 177 -5.14 2.93 4.59
N GLN A 178 -6.43 3.03 4.23
CA GLN A 178 -7.00 4.26 3.65
C GLN A 178 -6.82 5.50 4.54
N LYS A 179 -6.90 5.32 5.87
CA LYS A 179 -6.68 6.40 6.84
C LYS A 179 -5.20 6.76 6.95
N GLN A 180 -4.33 5.78 7.14
CA GLN A 180 -2.89 5.99 7.33
C GLN A 180 -2.23 6.60 6.10
N MET A 181 -2.69 6.25 4.91
CA MET A 181 -2.16 6.82 3.67
C MET A 181 -2.20 8.35 3.62
N ARG A 182 -3.27 8.98 4.14
CA ARG A 182 -3.35 10.44 4.20
C ARG A 182 -2.29 11.02 5.13
N THR A 183 -2.12 10.41 6.30
CA THR A 183 -1.12 10.83 7.29
C THR A 183 0.30 10.66 6.74
N LEU A 184 0.57 9.55 6.05
CA LEU A 184 1.85 9.29 5.42
C LEU A 184 2.15 10.29 4.30
N GLU A 185 1.18 10.54 3.40
CA GLU A 185 1.32 11.54 2.33
C GLU A 185 1.62 12.93 2.92
N ASP A 186 0.82 13.38 3.89
CA ASP A 186 1.03 14.66 4.56
C ASP A 186 2.41 14.76 5.23
N GLY A 187 2.87 13.66 5.84
CA GLY A 187 4.19 13.58 6.47
C GLY A 187 5.32 13.75 5.45
N ILE A 188 5.29 12.99 4.35
CA ILE A 188 6.31 13.06 3.30
C ILE A 188 6.31 14.45 2.65
N ARG A 189 5.14 15.04 2.36
CA ARG A 189 5.04 16.38 1.78
C ARG A 189 5.65 17.45 2.70
N LYS A 190 5.39 17.36 4.01
CA LYS A 190 5.99 18.27 5.00
C LYS A 190 7.50 18.13 5.04
N SER A 191 8.02 16.91 5.11
CA SER A 191 9.47 16.66 5.11
C SER A 191 10.13 17.12 3.81
N TRP A 192 9.49 16.88 2.67
CA TRP A 192 9.96 17.33 1.36
C TRP A 192 10.06 18.87 1.27
N ALA A 193 9.08 19.59 1.81
CA ALA A 193 9.10 21.05 1.85
C ALA A 193 10.27 21.62 2.66
N LEU A 194 10.80 20.87 3.65
CA LEU A 194 11.95 21.27 4.46
C LEU A 194 13.29 21.03 3.77
N VAL A 195 13.38 20.03 2.88
CA VAL A 195 14.63 19.70 2.16
C VAL A 195 14.93 20.68 1.03
N ARG A 196 13.93 21.40 0.50
CA ARG A 196 14.13 22.34 -0.60
C ARG A 196 15.03 23.50 -0.15
N PRO A 197 16.19 23.75 -0.78
CA PRO A 197 16.98 24.92 -0.47
C PRO A 197 16.16 26.18 -0.73
N SER A 198 16.01 27.04 0.28
CA SER A 198 15.50 28.41 0.11
C SER A 198 16.41 29.29 -0.75
N ALA A 199 17.53 28.73 -1.25
CA ALA A 199 18.55 29.43 -2.04
C ALA A 199 18.05 29.90 -3.42
N ASN A 200 17.04 29.24 -4.01
CA ASN A 200 16.49 29.68 -5.30
C ASN A 200 15.67 30.98 -5.22
N GLN A 201 15.36 31.50 -4.02
CA GLN A 201 14.56 32.72 -3.88
C GLN A 201 15.36 34.01 -3.71
N ARG A 202 16.67 33.95 -3.42
CA ARG A 202 17.38 35.17 -2.99
C ARG A 202 18.32 35.82 -3.99
N TRP A 203 18.81 35.12 -5.03
CA TRP A 203 19.90 35.64 -5.88
C TRP A 203 19.66 35.72 -7.39
N THR A 204 18.45 35.46 -7.89
CA THR A 204 18.13 35.69 -9.31
C THR A 204 17.39 37.01 -9.49
N LYS A 205 18.05 38.12 -9.13
CA LYS A 205 17.67 39.47 -9.60
C LYS A 205 18.52 39.84 -10.82
N GLU A 206 18.46 39.03 -11.89
CA GLU A 206 18.85 39.42 -13.26
C GLU A 206 18.67 38.26 -14.26
N GLU A 207 17.55 37.54 -14.22
CA GLU A 207 17.09 36.75 -15.37
C GLU A 207 15.56 36.79 -15.40
N SER A 208 14.99 36.93 -16.60
CA SER A 208 13.59 37.28 -16.86
C SER A 208 12.58 36.48 -16.01
N LEU A 209 11.78 37.21 -15.23
CA LEU A 209 10.80 36.75 -14.24
C LEU A 209 9.80 35.69 -14.77
N GLU A 210 9.48 35.70 -16.07
CA GLU A 210 8.42 34.87 -16.66
C GLU A 210 8.82 33.40 -16.83
N ASN A 211 10.08 33.09 -17.20
CA ASN A 211 10.53 31.72 -17.46
C ASN A 211 10.81 30.91 -16.18
N LEU A 212 11.13 31.58 -15.07
CA LEU A 212 11.48 30.94 -13.80
C LEU A 212 10.25 30.60 -12.97
N GLU A 213 9.20 31.43 -13.01
CA GLU A 213 7.90 31.14 -12.42
C GLU A 213 7.23 29.95 -13.11
N GLU A 214 7.27 29.87 -14.44
CA GLU A 214 6.80 28.70 -15.20
C GLU A 214 7.55 27.42 -14.82
N SER A 215 8.89 27.44 -14.79
CA SER A 215 9.71 26.27 -14.43
C SER A 215 9.50 25.82 -12.97
N SER A 216 9.38 26.77 -12.03
CA SER A 216 9.09 26.46 -10.64
C SER A 216 7.65 25.93 -10.46
N MET A 217 6.67 26.49 -11.17
CA MET A 217 5.28 26.02 -11.14
C MET A 217 5.14 24.63 -11.77
N MET A 218 5.81 24.37 -12.90
CA MET A 218 5.90 23.05 -13.51
C MET A 218 6.56 22.02 -12.57
N SER A 219 7.56 22.43 -11.80
CA SER A 219 8.20 21.56 -10.80
C SER A 219 7.26 21.20 -9.64
N SER A 220 6.40 22.13 -9.19
CA SER A 220 5.40 21.83 -8.15
C SER A 220 4.26 20.97 -8.68
N GLU A 221 3.76 21.25 -9.89
CA GLU A 221 2.67 20.49 -10.51
C GLU A 221 3.09 19.03 -10.74
N SER A 222 4.31 18.81 -11.24
CA SER A 222 4.85 17.44 -11.41
C SER A 222 5.03 16.69 -10.09
N ILE A 223 5.40 17.37 -9.00
CA ILE A 223 5.44 16.76 -7.66
C ILE A 223 4.03 16.40 -7.20
N ASP A 224 3.07 17.30 -7.36
CA ASP A 224 1.69 17.05 -6.96
C ASP A 224 1.05 15.91 -7.75
N GLU A 225 1.33 15.83 -9.05
CA GLU A 225 0.92 14.71 -9.91
C GLU A 225 1.57 13.40 -9.47
N LEU A 226 2.86 13.41 -9.11
CA LEU A 226 3.59 12.24 -8.63
C LEU A 226 2.97 11.67 -7.35
N PHE A 227 2.71 12.52 -6.36
CA PHE A 227 2.01 12.12 -5.13
C PHE A 227 0.59 11.63 -5.44
N SER A 228 -0.17 12.41 -6.20
CA SER A 228 -1.56 12.08 -6.54
C SER A 228 -1.65 10.72 -7.22
N THR A 229 -0.79 10.46 -8.21
CA THR A 229 -0.74 9.19 -8.94
C THR A 229 -0.42 8.04 -7.99
N THR A 230 0.63 8.17 -7.18
CA THR A 230 1.09 7.10 -6.29
C THR A 230 0.03 6.74 -5.24
N PHE A 231 -0.50 7.73 -4.53
CA PHE A 231 -1.43 7.50 -3.43
C PHE A 231 -2.85 7.20 -3.92
N ASN A 232 -3.29 7.72 -5.08
CA ASN A 232 -4.61 7.36 -5.60
C ASN A 232 -4.65 5.90 -6.05
N ILE A 233 -3.60 5.37 -6.71
CA ILE A 233 -3.58 3.96 -7.14
C ILE A 233 -3.73 3.00 -5.94
N ILE A 234 -3.02 3.25 -4.84
CA ILE A 234 -3.10 2.41 -3.64
C ILE A 234 -4.48 2.56 -2.97
N ARG A 235 -5.06 3.77 -2.92
CA ARG A 235 -6.42 4.02 -2.40
C ARG A 235 -7.48 3.29 -3.21
N ASP A 236 -7.35 3.30 -4.53
CA ASP A 236 -8.27 2.64 -5.45
C ASP A 236 -8.17 1.13 -5.31
N THR A 237 -6.95 0.60 -5.18
CA THR A 237 -6.70 -0.83 -4.92
C THR A 237 -7.29 -1.27 -3.58
N ALA A 238 -7.13 -0.48 -2.52
CA ALA A 238 -7.75 -0.77 -1.23
C ALA A 238 -9.29 -0.70 -1.29
N THR A 239 -9.84 0.23 -2.08
CA THR A 239 -11.30 0.36 -2.28
C THR A 239 -11.86 -0.84 -3.03
N ASP A 240 -11.19 -1.28 -4.09
CA ASP A 240 -11.53 -2.49 -4.83
C ASP A 240 -11.45 -3.74 -3.95
N ALA A 241 -10.41 -3.86 -3.11
CA ALA A 241 -10.29 -4.94 -2.14
C ALA A 241 -11.45 -4.94 -1.12
N ILE A 242 -11.84 -3.77 -0.61
CA ILE A 242 -12.99 -3.63 0.30
C ILE A 242 -14.26 -4.15 -0.39
N ASN A 243 -14.52 -3.72 -1.62
CA ASN A 243 -15.71 -4.14 -2.37
C ASN A 243 -15.72 -5.66 -2.59
N LYS A 244 -14.57 -6.25 -2.98
CA LYS A 244 -14.43 -7.70 -3.14
C LYS A 244 -14.73 -8.48 -1.86
N ILE A 245 -14.25 -8.00 -0.71
CA ILE A 245 -14.52 -8.66 0.59
C ILE A 245 -15.99 -8.49 0.99
N CYS A 246 -16.57 -7.31 0.82
CA CYS A 246 -17.98 -7.06 1.10
C CYS A 246 -18.90 -7.97 0.27
N ASP A 247 -18.63 -8.10 -1.03
CA ASP A 247 -19.36 -9.00 -1.92
C ASP A 247 -19.26 -10.46 -1.45
N PHE A 248 -18.04 -10.89 -1.08
CA PHE A 248 -17.78 -12.24 -0.61
C PHE A 248 -18.55 -12.54 0.70
N ILE A 249 -18.58 -11.61 1.65
CA ILE A 249 -19.37 -11.73 2.88
C ILE A 249 -20.87 -11.81 2.56
N GLY A 250 -21.36 -11.00 1.62
CA GLY A 250 -22.75 -11.03 1.19
C GLY A 250 -23.16 -12.39 0.64
N GLU A 251 -22.30 -13.00 -0.17
CA GLU A 251 -22.52 -14.33 -0.74
C GLU A 251 -22.45 -15.45 0.31
N LEU A 252 -21.50 -15.38 1.25
CA LEU A 252 -21.41 -16.32 2.38
C LEU A 252 -22.69 -16.35 3.21
N ILE A 253 -23.23 -15.18 3.54
CA ILE A 253 -24.47 -15.06 4.32
C ILE A 253 -25.66 -15.62 3.52
N SER A 254 -25.76 -15.28 2.23
CA SER A 254 -26.81 -15.77 1.34
C SER A 254 -26.80 -17.29 1.20
N SER A 255 -25.62 -17.89 0.97
CA SER A 255 -25.44 -19.34 0.89
C SER A 255 -25.82 -20.04 2.20
N SER A 256 -25.42 -19.48 3.35
CA SER A 256 -25.77 -20.01 4.67
C SER A 256 -27.28 -20.01 4.90
N ILE A 257 -27.98 -18.93 4.53
CA ILE A 257 -29.45 -18.85 4.63
C ILE A 257 -30.11 -19.89 3.71
N LEU A 258 -29.63 -20.06 2.47
CA LEU A 258 -30.17 -21.04 1.53
C LEU A 258 -30.07 -22.47 2.07
N VAL A 259 -28.95 -22.85 2.68
CA VAL A 259 -28.76 -24.16 3.30
C VAL A 259 -29.73 -24.37 4.47
N ILE A 260 -29.91 -23.36 5.33
CA ILE A 260 -30.88 -23.42 6.43
C ILE A 260 -32.31 -23.58 5.88
N CYS A 261 -32.67 -22.84 4.84
CA CYS A 261 -33.98 -22.97 4.19
C CYS A 261 -34.20 -24.38 3.63
N ILE A 262 -33.22 -24.96 2.95
CA ILE A 262 -33.29 -26.33 2.42
C ILE A 262 -33.47 -27.36 3.56
N LEU A 263 -32.71 -27.21 4.65
CA LEU A 263 -32.78 -28.10 5.81
C LEU A 263 -34.11 -27.98 6.58
N LEU A 264 -34.75 -26.82 6.60
CA LEU A 264 -36.06 -26.61 7.23
C LEU A 264 -37.25 -27.07 6.37
N THR A 265 -37.05 -27.25 5.06
CA THR A 265 -38.08 -27.74 4.14
C THR A 265 -38.17 -29.27 4.01
N HIS A 266 -37.32 -30.01 4.72
CA HIS A 266 -37.29 -31.48 4.75
C HIS A 266 -37.52 -32.01 6.17
#